data_AF-A0A937W1S6-F1
#
_entry.id   AF-A0A937W1S6-F1
#
_cell.length_a   1.000
_cell.length_b   1.000
_cell.length_c   1.000
_cell.angle_alpha   90.00
_cell.angle_beta   90.00
_cell.angle_gamma   90.00
#
_symmetry.space_group_name_H-M   'P 1'
#
loop_
_entity.id
_entity.type
_entity.pdbx_description
1 polymer ?
#
loop_
_entity_poly.entity_id
_entity_poly.type
_entity_poly.pdbx_seq_one_letter_code
_entity_poly.pdbx_strand_id
1 'polypeptide(L)'
;MRKSRLGAGAENVFQIVRTKRAEAQAKGVTLIDLSIGEPRGPALLSARQAASVAVMSDDEAMHAYQYNASPGVPDFAPRFIRAHVPRAFAAAEVDYLPIPGIKPILGLLPLACGCAEQRLTVATTTSPGYPTPMDWCGYHPLVTHYALPLNPANAFRFAPTDITPGTDLIMMNYPHNPSGQVATRDWLHQICAYCSANNIRLFNDAAYYVLSYTPDSATLSEVAPEYPTLSWAEGFTAAKLIGNGTGWHVGAMVGSPDFIGDIKVVKGKTDTGFVAPMAAGVVAAFEHDQEGIARYREMYRERLKLFAEILTGQG
;
A
#
# COMPACT_ATOMS: atom_id res chain seq x y z
N MET A 1 -32.96 -18.05 -11.21
CA MET A 1 -31.78 -17.16 -11.26
C MET A 1 -30.61 -17.87 -10.58
N ARG A 2 -29.41 -17.88 -11.18
CA ARG A 2 -28.22 -18.42 -10.51
C ARG A 2 -27.93 -17.55 -9.29
N LYS A 3 -27.82 -18.16 -8.10
CA LYS A 3 -27.33 -17.46 -6.90
C LYS A 3 -25.84 -17.15 -7.10
N SER A 4 -25.40 -16.01 -6.56
CA SER A 4 -23.97 -15.70 -6.48
C SER A 4 -23.22 -16.86 -5.81
N ARG A 5 -22.04 -17.20 -6.33
CA ARG A 5 -21.12 -18.15 -5.67
C ARG A 5 -20.26 -17.46 -4.60
N LEU A 6 -20.33 -16.14 -4.51
CA LEU A 6 -19.70 -15.34 -3.46
C LEU A 6 -20.72 -15.11 -2.33
N GLY A 7 -20.25 -15.13 -1.08
CA GLY A 7 -21.06 -14.89 0.11
C GLY A 7 -21.75 -13.52 0.12
N ALA A 8 -22.81 -13.39 0.94
CA ALA A 8 -23.46 -12.11 1.20
C ALA A 8 -22.48 -11.18 1.93
N GLY A 9 -22.25 -9.97 1.40
CA GLY A 9 -21.18 -9.05 1.83
C GLY A 9 -20.28 -8.57 0.69
N ALA A 10 -20.43 -9.11 -0.53
CA ALA A 10 -19.63 -8.79 -1.71
C ALA A 10 -19.83 -7.37 -2.29
N GLU A 11 -20.62 -6.51 -1.66
CA GLU A 11 -20.91 -5.18 -2.20
C GLU A 11 -19.80 -4.21 -1.78
N ASN A 12 -18.95 -3.87 -2.75
CA ASN A 12 -17.82 -2.99 -2.54
C ASN A 12 -18.29 -1.59 -2.09
N VAL A 13 -17.93 -1.18 -0.86
CA VAL A 13 -18.33 0.10 -0.27
C VAL A 13 -18.02 1.30 -1.18
N PHE A 14 -16.93 1.26 -1.95
CA PHE A 14 -16.59 2.32 -2.89
C PHE A 14 -17.56 2.38 -4.07
N GLN A 15 -18.10 1.25 -4.52
CA GLN A 15 -19.14 1.22 -5.55
C GLN A 15 -20.45 1.76 -5.00
N ILE A 16 -20.82 1.41 -3.77
CA ILE A 16 -22.01 1.97 -3.10
C ILE A 16 -21.92 3.50 -3.04
N VAL A 17 -20.77 4.03 -2.60
CA VAL A 17 -20.52 5.48 -2.53
C VAL A 17 -20.59 6.13 -3.92
N ARG A 18 -20.00 5.51 -4.96
CA ARG A 18 -20.06 6.00 -6.35
C ARG A 18 -21.50 6.04 -6.87
N THR A 19 -22.28 4.99 -6.64
CA THR A 19 -23.70 4.93 -7.04
C THR A 19 -24.50 6.04 -6.37
N LYS A 20 -24.39 6.19 -5.04
CA LYS A 20 -25.09 7.25 -4.31
C LYS A 20 -24.73 8.66 -4.80
N ARG A 21 -23.46 8.90 -5.15
CA ARG A 21 -23.03 10.17 -5.74
C ARG A 21 -23.67 10.41 -7.09
N ALA A 22 -23.63 9.42 -7.98
CA ALA A 22 -24.23 9.53 -9.31
C ALA A 22 -25.74 9.82 -9.23
N GLU A 23 -26.45 9.15 -8.32
CA GLU A 23 -27.88 9.40 -8.07
C GLU A 23 -28.15 10.83 -7.56
N ALA A 24 -27.34 11.34 -6.65
CA ALA A 24 -27.49 12.71 -6.13
C ALA A 24 -27.22 13.76 -7.22
N GLN A 25 -26.18 13.55 -8.04
CA GLN A 25 -25.87 14.42 -9.18
C GLN A 25 -26.98 14.41 -10.23
N ALA A 26 -27.55 13.23 -10.53
CA ALA A 26 -28.69 13.10 -11.45
C ALA A 26 -29.94 13.85 -10.97
N LYS A 27 -30.05 14.10 -9.65
CA LYS A 27 -31.11 14.92 -9.03
C LYS A 27 -30.75 16.41 -8.96
N GLY A 28 -29.66 16.85 -9.57
CA GLY A 28 -29.21 18.24 -9.57
C GLY A 28 -28.56 18.70 -8.25
N VAL A 29 -28.22 17.78 -7.35
CA VAL A 29 -27.54 18.13 -6.09
C VAL A 29 -26.09 18.49 -6.36
N THR A 30 -25.66 19.66 -5.92
CA THR A 30 -24.24 20.04 -5.93
C THR A 30 -23.53 19.34 -4.77
N LEU A 31 -22.54 18.50 -5.08
CA LEU A 31 -21.81 17.71 -4.09
C LEU A 31 -20.44 18.31 -3.78
N ILE A 32 -20.16 18.50 -2.49
CA ILE A 32 -18.79 18.61 -1.99
C ILE A 32 -18.31 17.18 -1.70
N ASP A 33 -17.58 16.62 -2.67
CA ASP A 33 -17.15 15.23 -2.60
C ASP A 33 -15.84 15.07 -1.81
N LEU A 34 -15.97 14.55 -0.59
CA LEU A 34 -14.89 14.18 0.33
C LEU A 34 -14.85 12.66 0.58
N SER A 35 -15.44 11.86 -0.33
CA SER A 35 -15.78 10.46 -0.04
C SER A 35 -14.69 9.44 -0.41
N ILE A 36 -14.06 9.57 -1.58
CA ILE A 36 -13.07 8.62 -2.10
C ILE A 36 -11.72 9.33 -2.18
N GLY A 37 -10.70 8.74 -1.55
CA GLY A 37 -9.33 9.26 -1.48
C GLY A 37 -8.54 9.15 -2.80
N GLU A 38 -9.13 9.63 -3.89
CA GLU A 38 -8.49 9.79 -5.20
C GLU A 38 -8.07 11.25 -5.38
N PRO A 39 -6.78 11.56 -5.56
CA PRO A 39 -6.33 12.91 -5.87
C PRO A 39 -7.05 13.48 -7.09
N ARG A 40 -7.31 14.79 -7.09
CA ARG A 40 -7.81 15.50 -8.28
C ARG A 40 -6.65 16.05 -9.10
N GLY A 41 -6.86 16.16 -10.41
CA GLY A 41 -5.88 16.68 -11.36
C GLY A 41 -5.01 15.56 -11.97
N PRO A 42 -4.08 15.91 -12.86
CA PRO A 42 -3.20 14.94 -13.49
C PRO A 42 -1.99 14.57 -12.61
N ALA A 43 -1.30 13.49 -12.96
CA ALA A 43 0.07 13.25 -12.50
C ALA A 43 1.01 14.39 -12.92
N LEU A 44 2.17 14.49 -12.26
CA LEU A 44 3.23 15.44 -12.58
C LEU A 44 3.53 15.46 -14.09
N LEU A 45 3.74 16.65 -14.64
CA LEU A 45 3.99 16.81 -16.08
C LEU A 45 5.23 16.05 -16.53
N SER A 46 6.30 16.09 -15.73
CA SER A 46 7.54 15.32 -15.89
C SER A 46 7.25 13.82 -16.08
N ALA A 47 6.46 13.24 -15.17
CA ALA A 47 6.06 11.84 -15.24
C ALA A 47 5.34 11.52 -16.55
N ARG A 48 4.35 12.36 -16.92
CA ARG A 48 3.55 12.18 -18.14
C ARG A 48 4.39 12.29 -19.40
N GLN A 49 5.32 13.23 -19.47
CA GLN A 49 6.22 13.41 -20.60
C GLN A 49 7.15 12.21 -20.76
N ALA A 50 7.79 11.77 -19.67
CA ALA A 50 8.67 10.60 -19.70
C ALA A 50 7.92 9.31 -20.06
N ALA A 51 6.71 9.12 -19.51
CA ALA A 51 5.85 8.01 -19.91
C ALA A 51 5.47 8.07 -21.39
N SER A 52 5.15 9.26 -21.92
CA SER A 52 4.85 9.45 -23.35
C SER A 52 6.04 9.10 -24.24
N VAL A 53 7.26 9.47 -23.83
CA VAL A 53 8.49 9.10 -24.56
C VAL A 53 8.70 7.59 -24.52
N ALA A 54 8.54 6.97 -23.35
CA ALA A 54 8.71 5.52 -23.19
C ALA A 54 7.69 4.71 -24.00
N VAL A 55 6.45 5.20 -24.13
CA VAL A 55 5.43 4.58 -25.01
C VAL A 55 5.86 4.60 -26.48
N MET A 56 6.54 5.68 -26.92
CA MET A 56 7.00 5.84 -28.30
C MET A 56 8.37 5.22 -28.57
N SER A 57 8.98 4.56 -27.58
CA SER A 57 10.30 3.93 -27.71
C SER A 57 10.24 2.70 -28.61
N ASP A 58 11.29 2.44 -29.40
CA ASP A 58 11.46 1.19 -30.15
C ASP A 58 12.17 0.09 -29.31
N ASP A 59 12.53 0.38 -28.05
CA ASP A 59 13.12 -0.62 -27.15
C ASP A 59 12.09 -1.70 -26.80
N GLU A 60 12.31 -2.93 -27.28
CA GLU A 60 11.43 -4.08 -27.06
C GLU A 60 11.17 -4.36 -25.57
N ALA A 61 12.13 -4.08 -24.68
CA ALA A 61 11.97 -4.30 -23.24
C ALA A 61 10.86 -3.44 -22.62
N MET A 62 10.54 -2.28 -23.22
CA MET A 62 9.43 -1.41 -22.80
C MET A 62 8.06 -2.00 -23.14
N HIS A 63 8.00 -2.90 -24.12
CA HIS A 63 6.76 -3.49 -24.64
C HIS A 63 6.56 -4.94 -24.19
N ALA A 64 7.58 -5.55 -23.59
CA ALA A 64 7.56 -6.91 -23.09
C ALA A 64 6.85 -7.05 -21.73
N TYR A 65 6.58 -8.30 -21.33
CA TYR A 65 6.15 -8.59 -19.97
C TYR A 65 7.27 -8.30 -18.97
N GLN A 66 6.88 -7.69 -17.85
CA GLN A 66 7.81 -7.20 -16.85
C GLN A 66 8.07 -8.21 -15.72
N TYR A 67 7.06 -9.04 -15.42
CA TYR A 67 7.07 -10.04 -14.34
C TYR A 67 7.61 -9.47 -13.01
N ASN A 68 8.55 -10.15 -12.37
CA ASN A 68 9.15 -9.76 -11.10
C ASN A 68 10.46 -8.96 -11.26
N ALA A 69 10.95 -8.76 -12.50
CA ALA A 69 12.28 -8.18 -12.76
C ALA A 69 12.22 -6.79 -13.42
N SER A 70 11.13 -6.45 -14.11
CA SER A 70 10.99 -5.17 -14.82
C SER A 70 12.11 -4.89 -15.84
N PRO A 71 12.35 -5.75 -16.85
CA PRO A 71 13.36 -5.54 -17.89
C PRO A 71 13.29 -4.18 -18.59
N GLY A 72 12.09 -3.61 -18.79
CA GLY A 72 11.93 -2.29 -19.39
C GLY A 72 12.37 -1.15 -18.46
N VAL A 73 12.37 -1.39 -17.14
CA VAL A 73 12.88 -0.41 -16.18
C VAL A 73 13.78 -1.13 -15.17
N PRO A 74 15.05 -1.39 -15.53
CA PRO A 74 15.97 -2.12 -14.68
C PRO A 74 16.10 -1.49 -13.29
N ASP A 75 16.20 -2.37 -12.28
CA ASP A 75 16.32 -2.00 -10.87
C ASP A 75 15.21 -1.07 -10.36
N PHE A 76 14.03 -1.10 -10.99
CA PHE A 76 12.91 -0.23 -10.60
C PHE A 76 12.61 -0.31 -9.11
N ALA A 77 12.43 -1.51 -8.57
CA ALA A 77 12.00 -1.69 -7.18
C ALA A 77 12.97 -1.09 -6.16
N PRO A 78 14.29 -1.42 -6.15
CA PRO A 78 15.21 -0.79 -5.20
C PRO A 78 15.36 0.73 -5.40
N ARG A 79 15.30 1.24 -6.64
CA ARG A 79 15.31 2.70 -6.91
C ARG A 79 14.06 3.38 -6.35
N PHE A 80 12.90 2.78 -6.56
CA PHE A 80 11.61 3.29 -6.10
C PHE A 80 11.51 3.28 -4.57
N ILE A 81 12.00 2.23 -3.91
CA ILE A 81 12.04 2.16 -2.45
C ILE A 81 12.97 3.24 -1.88
N ARG A 82 14.13 3.46 -2.48
CA ARG A 82 15.07 4.51 -2.05
C ARG A 82 14.48 5.92 -2.11
N ALA A 83 13.58 6.16 -3.06
CA ALA A 83 12.86 7.44 -3.16
C ALA A 83 11.89 7.69 -1.99
N HIS A 84 11.50 6.65 -1.25
CA HIS A 84 10.67 6.75 -0.04
C HIS A 84 11.49 6.63 1.23
N VAL A 85 12.44 5.70 1.25
CA VAL A 85 13.26 5.34 2.40
C VAL A 85 14.73 5.56 2.00
N PRO A 86 15.31 6.73 2.27
CA PRO A 86 16.69 7.08 1.86
C PRO A 86 17.75 6.38 2.74
N ARG A 87 17.59 5.06 2.95
CA ARG A 87 18.51 4.17 3.64
C ARG A 87 19.10 3.19 2.63
N ALA A 88 20.38 2.88 2.80
CA ALA A 88 21.00 1.75 2.11
C ALA A 88 20.75 0.47 2.93
N PHE A 89 20.25 -0.56 2.25
CA PHE A 89 20.15 -1.91 2.81
C PHE A 89 21.35 -2.73 2.33
N ALA A 90 21.88 -3.62 3.17
CA ALA A 90 22.86 -4.58 2.69
C ALA A 90 22.18 -5.58 1.74
N ALA A 91 22.88 -6.03 0.69
CA ALA A 91 22.28 -6.85 -0.37
C ALA A 91 21.66 -8.17 0.11
N ALA A 92 22.10 -8.69 1.26
CA ALA A 92 21.56 -9.91 1.88
C ALA A 92 20.47 -9.65 2.94
N GLU A 93 20.21 -8.39 3.29
CA GLU A 93 19.30 -7.98 4.36
C GLU A 93 17.83 -7.96 3.89
N VAL A 94 17.61 -7.59 2.62
CA VAL A 94 16.28 -7.43 2.03
C VAL A 94 16.23 -7.87 0.58
N ASP A 95 15.03 -8.20 0.12
CA ASP A 95 14.71 -8.43 -1.28
C ASP A 95 13.59 -7.47 -1.74
N TYR A 96 13.47 -7.29 -3.06
CA TYR A 96 12.59 -6.30 -3.69
C TYR A 96 11.65 -6.94 -4.70
N LEU A 97 10.49 -6.33 -4.90
CA LEU A 97 9.51 -6.78 -5.88
C LEU A 97 8.75 -5.61 -6.53
N PRO A 98 8.83 -5.42 -7.86
CA PRO A 98 7.93 -4.51 -8.57
C PRO A 98 6.49 -5.05 -8.54
N ILE A 99 5.51 -4.18 -8.28
CA ILE A 99 4.09 -4.56 -8.15
C ILE A 99 3.16 -3.63 -8.94
N PRO A 100 2.04 -4.14 -9.50
CA PRO A 100 1.04 -3.33 -10.19
C PRO A 100 0.12 -2.58 -9.20
N GLY A 101 0.74 -1.83 -8.28
CA GLY A 101 0.10 -1.26 -7.09
C GLY A 101 -0.10 -2.27 -5.96
N ILE A 102 -0.39 -1.78 -4.76
CA ILE A 102 -0.46 -2.60 -3.52
C ILE A 102 -1.75 -3.42 -3.46
N LYS A 103 -2.88 -2.86 -3.91
CA LYS A 103 -4.21 -3.46 -3.73
C LYS A 103 -4.33 -4.91 -4.22
N PRO A 104 -3.83 -5.29 -5.42
CA PRO A 104 -3.88 -6.70 -5.86
C PRO A 104 -3.05 -7.62 -4.97
N ILE A 105 -1.91 -7.13 -4.46
CA ILE A 105 -0.98 -7.90 -3.63
C ILE A 105 -1.60 -8.30 -2.30
N LEU A 106 -2.48 -7.47 -1.74
CA LEU A 106 -3.18 -7.78 -0.48
C LEU A 106 -3.86 -9.16 -0.51
N GLY A 107 -4.40 -9.57 -1.66
CA GLY A 107 -5.03 -10.88 -1.83
C GLY A 107 -4.05 -12.05 -1.97
N LEU A 108 -2.81 -11.75 -2.34
CA LEU A 108 -1.74 -12.74 -2.53
C LEU A 108 -0.97 -13.00 -1.23
N LEU A 109 -1.03 -12.09 -0.24
CA LEU A 109 -0.31 -12.24 1.02
C LEU A 109 -0.71 -13.50 1.80
N PRO A 110 -2.01 -13.84 2.00
CA PRO A 110 -2.38 -15.10 2.64
C PRO A 110 -1.93 -16.33 1.84
N LEU A 111 -1.96 -16.27 0.51
CA LEU A 111 -1.46 -17.36 -0.36
C LEU A 111 0.06 -17.54 -0.19
N ALA A 112 0.81 -16.45 -0.15
CA ALA A 112 2.25 -16.46 0.12
C ALA A 112 2.57 -16.98 1.54
N CYS A 113 1.61 -16.93 2.46
CA CYS A 113 1.72 -17.55 3.79
C CYS A 113 1.24 -19.02 3.84
N GLY A 114 0.90 -19.61 2.69
CA GLY A 114 0.54 -21.03 2.60
C GLY A 114 -0.93 -21.33 2.85
N CYS A 115 -1.85 -20.37 2.73
CA CYS A 115 -3.29 -20.62 2.97
C CYS A 115 -3.95 -21.61 1.98
N ALA A 116 -3.22 -22.07 0.96
CA ALA A 116 -3.67 -23.14 0.08
C ALA A 116 -3.47 -24.54 0.68
N GLU A 117 -2.56 -24.69 1.65
CA GLU A 117 -2.16 -25.98 2.23
C GLU A 117 -2.60 -26.12 3.68
N GLN A 118 -2.67 -25.00 4.42
CA GLN A 118 -2.99 -24.98 5.83
C GLN A 118 -3.94 -23.85 6.20
N ARG A 119 -4.56 -23.97 7.38
CA ARG A 119 -5.36 -22.90 7.96
C ARG A 119 -4.45 -21.79 8.44
N LEU A 120 -4.86 -20.53 8.22
CA LEU A 120 -4.17 -19.35 8.72
C LEU A 120 -5.11 -18.45 9.52
N THR A 121 -4.56 -17.80 10.53
CA THR A 121 -5.20 -16.69 11.23
C THR A 121 -4.53 -15.37 10.83
N VAL A 122 -5.32 -14.43 10.30
CA VAL A 122 -4.83 -13.14 9.83
C VAL A 122 -5.42 -12.00 10.68
N ALA A 123 -4.56 -11.16 11.25
CA ALA A 123 -4.98 -9.92 11.90
C ALA A 123 -4.91 -8.75 10.92
N THR A 124 -5.91 -7.88 10.92
CA THR A 124 -5.98 -6.73 9.99
C THR A 124 -6.26 -5.42 10.70
N THR A 125 -5.74 -4.32 10.17
CA THR A 125 -6.09 -2.94 10.60
C THR A 125 -7.31 -2.41 9.85
N THR A 126 -8.43 -3.15 9.87
CA THR A 126 -9.65 -2.85 9.08
C THR A 126 -10.82 -2.32 9.92
N SER A 127 -10.65 -2.11 11.22
CA SER A 127 -11.71 -1.63 12.12
C SER A 127 -11.25 -0.51 13.08
N PRO A 128 -11.47 0.78 12.72
CA PRO A 128 -11.82 1.24 11.37
C PRO A 128 -10.62 1.08 10.43
N GLY A 129 -10.85 0.87 9.14
CA GLY A 129 -9.77 0.80 8.17
C GLY A 129 -10.23 0.45 6.76
N TYR A 130 -9.28 0.46 5.83
CA TYR A 130 -9.50 0.01 4.46
C TYR A 130 -9.95 -1.47 4.46
N PRO A 131 -11.14 -1.85 3.98
CA PRO A 131 -11.70 -3.19 4.19
C PRO A 131 -11.03 -4.29 3.35
N THR A 132 -10.31 -3.93 2.28
CA THR A 132 -9.81 -4.90 1.29
C THR A 132 -8.92 -6.02 1.85
N PRO A 133 -8.02 -5.83 2.83
CA PRO A 133 -7.33 -6.93 3.49
C PRO A 133 -8.30 -7.97 4.08
N MET A 134 -9.35 -7.50 4.77
CA MET A 134 -10.38 -8.36 5.35
C MET A 134 -11.22 -9.05 4.28
N ASP A 135 -11.64 -8.33 3.23
CA ASP A 135 -12.38 -8.89 2.11
C ASP A 135 -11.61 -10.06 1.45
N TRP A 136 -10.31 -9.85 1.20
CA TRP A 136 -9.45 -10.88 0.62
C TRP A 136 -9.26 -12.08 1.53
N CYS A 137 -9.11 -11.88 2.84
CA CYS A 137 -9.09 -12.98 3.79
C CYS A 137 -10.40 -13.78 3.73
N GLY A 138 -11.55 -13.11 3.65
CA GLY A 138 -12.86 -13.76 3.51
C GLY A 138 -13.05 -14.54 2.21
N TYR A 139 -12.24 -14.29 1.17
CA TYR A 139 -12.25 -15.06 -0.07
C TYR A 139 -11.41 -16.34 -0.02
N HIS A 140 -10.55 -16.49 0.98
CA HIS A 140 -9.71 -17.67 1.16
C HIS A 140 -10.34 -18.64 2.18
N PRO A 141 -10.84 -19.81 1.76
CA PRO A 141 -11.63 -20.70 2.64
C PRO A 141 -10.90 -21.24 3.89
N LEU A 142 -9.57 -21.23 3.88
CA LEU A 142 -8.74 -21.69 4.99
C LEU A 142 -8.24 -20.53 5.87
N VAL A 143 -8.64 -19.29 5.59
CA VAL A 143 -8.23 -18.12 6.36
C VAL A 143 -9.34 -17.73 7.34
N THR A 144 -9.01 -17.71 8.62
CA THR A 144 -9.77 -16.97 9.63
C THR A 144 -9.14 -15.60 9.82
N HIS A 145 -9.95 -14.54 9.97
CA HIS A 145 -9.42 -13.20 10.17
C HIS A 145 -10.14 -12.44 11.29
N TYR A 146 -9.43 -11.49 11.89
CA TYR A 146 -9.99 -10.58 12.88
C TYR A 146 -9.36 -9.19 12.75
N ALA A 147 -10.10 -8.17 13.17
CA ALA A 147 -9.58 -6.80 13.17
C ALA A 147 -8.89 -6.49 14.50
N LEU A 148 -7.71 -5.87 14.42
CA LEU A 148 -7.03 -5.30 15.59
C LEU A 148 -7.81 -4.07 16.08
N PRO A 149 -7.86 -3.83 17.41
CA PRO A 149 -8.67 -2.75 17.97
C PRO A 149 -7.99 -1.41 17.71
N LEU A 150 -8.54 -0.58 16.83
CA LEU A 150 -8.03 0.77 16.55
C LEU A 150 -9.08 1.80 16.93
N ASN A 151 -8.71 2.77 17.77
CA ASN A 151 -9.63 3.79 18.24
C ASN A 151 -8.87 5.05 18.71
N PRO A 152 -9.57 6.18 18.96
CA PRO A 152 -8.92 7.37 19.47
C PRO A 152 -8.15 7.17 20.78
N ALA A 153 -8.60 6.29 21.68
CA ALA A 153 -7.97 6.08 22.99
C ALA A 153 -6.59 5.42 22.90
N ASN A 154 -6.35 4.57 21.89
CA ASN A 154 -5.03 4.04 21.58
C ASN A 154 -4.32 4.79 20.44
N ALA A 155 -4.81 5.98 20.09
CA ALA A 155 -4.32 6.77 18.96
C ALA A 155 -4.21 5.93 17.68
N PHE A 156 -5.17 5.05 17.41
CA PHE A 156 -5.21 4.15 16.25
C PHE A 156 -3.95 3.29 16.08
N ARG A 157 -3.30 2.90 17.18
CA ARG A 157 -2.18 1.97 17.23
C ARG A 157 -2.48 0.86 18.23
N PHE A 158 -2.54 -0.38 17.75
CA PHE A 158 -2.78 -1.55 18.60
C PHE A 158 -1.54 -1.89 19.44
N ALA A 159 -1.73 -2.58 20.55
CA ALA A 159 -0.66 -3.12 21.38
C ALA A 159 -0.37 -4.59 21.04
N PRO A 160 0.83 -5.12 21.33
CA PRO A 160 1.12 -6.55 21.17
C PRO A 160 0.12 -7.47 21.89
N THR A 161 -0.41 -7.03 23.02
CA THR A 161 -1.43 -7.76 23.79
C THR A 161 -2.78 -7.89 23.08
N ASP A 162 -3.02 -7.10 22.02
CA ASP A 162 -4.22 -7.21 21.19
C ASP A 162 -4.10 -8.31 20.13
N ILE A 163 -2.92 -8.91 19.97
CA ILE A 163 -2.68 -9.97 18.98
C ILE A 163 -3.09 -11.31 19.58
N THR A 164 -4.08 -11.95 18.96
CA THR A 164 -4.59 -13.25 19.39
C THR A 164 -3.52 -14.33 19.21
N PRO A 165 -3.30 -15.22 20.20
CA PRO A 165 -2.41 -16.37 20.05
C PRO A 165 -2.76 -17.23 18.83
N GLY A 166 -1.74 -17.67 18.09
CA GLY A 166 -1.92 -18.42 16.84
C GLY A 166 -2.20 -17.55 15.60
N THR A 167 -1.96 -16.23 15.67
CA THR A 167 -1.92 -15.36 14.49
C THR A 167 -0.71 -15.68 13.63
N ASP A 168 -0.90 -15.90 12.33
CA ASP A 168 0.17 -16.25 11.37
C ASP A 168 0.64 -15.05 10.55
N LEU A 169 -0.25 -14.08 10.29
CA LEU A 169 0.01 -12.89 9.49
C LEU A 169 -0.69 -11.67 10.09
N ILE A 170 0.01 -10.55 10.14
CA ILE A 170 -0.57 -9.24 10.42
C ILE A 170 -0.46 -8.36 9.18
N MET A 171 -1.59 -7.84 8.71
CA MET A 171 -1.68 -6.89 7.59
C MET A 171 -2.02 -5.50 8.14
N MET A 172 -1.00 -4.64 8.23
CA MET A 172 -1.11 -3.26 8.69
C MET A 172 -1.24 -2.28 7.53
N ASN A 173 -1.76 -1.10 7.82
CA ASN A 173 -1.71 0.05 6.92
C ASN A 173 -1.29 1.28 7.73
N TYR A 174 -0.03 1.71 7.58
CA TYR A 174 0.51 2.93 8.17
C TYR A 174 1.39 3.68 7.14
N PRO A 175 1.15 4.99 6.91
CA PRO A 175 0.12 5.83 7.53
C PRO A 175 -1.31 5.36 7.28
N HIS A 176 -2.12 5.42 8.34
CA HIS A 176 -3.36 4.68 8.46
C HIS A 176 -4.52 5.36 7.76
N ASN A 177 -5.12 4.67 6.79
CA ASN A 177 -6.40 5.03 6.20
C ASN A 177 -7.54 4.36 6.99
N PRO A 178 -8.42 5.11 7.68
CA PRO A 178 -8.75 6.51 7.39
C PRO A 178 -8.17 7.58 8.33
N SER A 179 -7.57 7.21 9.46
CA SER A 179 -7.27 8.19 10.54
C SER A 179 -6.16 9.21 10.22
N GLY A 180 -5.30 8.94 9.23
CA GLY A 180 -4.06 9.69 8.99
C GLY A 180 -2.93 9.37 9.97
N GLN A 181 -3.14 8.50 10.96
CA GLN A 181 -2.16 8.17 11.98
C GLN A 181 -0.90 7.52 11.40
N VAL A 182 0.27 7.95 11.87
CA VAL A 182 1.57 7.36 11.49
C VAL A 182 2.03 6.27 12.46
N ALA A 183 2.80 5.32 11.95
CA ALA A 183 3.58 4.40 12.77
C ALA A 183 4.78 5.15 13.36
N THR A 184 5.05 4.97 14.65
CA THR A 184 6.27 5.47 15.29
C THR A 184 7.32 4.37 15.35
N ARG A 185 8.59 4.77 15.41
CA ARG A 185 9.72 3.83 15.56
C ARG A 185 9.53 2.93 16.79
N ASP A 186 9.24 3.50 17.96
CA ASP A 186 9.03 2.74 19.19
C ASP A 186 7.89 1.72 19.08
N TRP A 187 6.78 2.13 18.45
CA TRP A 187 5.66 1.24 18.23
C TRP A 187 6.03 0.09 17.29
N LEU A 188 6.73 0.38 16.18
CA LEU A 188 7.22 -0.64 15.26
C LEU A 188 8.20 -1.60 15.94
N HIS A 189 9.07 -1.14 16.84
CA HIS A 189 9.94 -2.04 17.61
C HIS A 189 9.13 -3.02 18.46
N GLN A 190 8.08 -2.55 19.15
CA GLN A 190 7.21 -3.43 19.95
C GLN A 190 6.52 -4.49 19.07
N ILE A 191 6.00 -4.09 17.91
CA ILE A 191 5.33 -5.01 16.98
C ILE A 191 6.32 -5.99 16.35
N CYS A 192 7.47 -5.51 15.86
CA CYS A 192 8.50 -6.36 15.25
C CYS A 192 9.04 -7.38 16.25
N ALA A 193 9.34 -6.97 17.49
CA ALA A 193 9.80 -7.86 18.54
C ALA A 193 8.77 -8.96 18.85
N TYR A 194 7.50 -8.59 18.99
CA TYR A 194 6.43 -9.55 19.23
C TYR A 194 6.25 -10.53 18.07
N CYS A 195 6.22 -10.04 16.82
CA CYS A 195 6.07 -10.87 15.64
C CYS A 195 7.24 -11.83 15.46
N SER A 196 8.47 -11.33 15.68
CA SER A 196 9.70 -12.13 15.64
C SER A 196 9.69 -13.25 16.68
N ALA A 197 9.29 -12.95 17.91
CA ALA A 197 9.23 -13.93 19.00
C ALA A 197 8.15 -15.01 18.81
N ASN A 198 7.09 -14.70 18.06
CA ASN A 198 5.93 -15.58 17.86
C ASN A 198 5.82 -16.16 16.45
N ASN A 199 6.85 -15.97 15.60
CA ASN A 199 6.86 -16.44 14.21
C ASN A 199 5.66 -15.94 13.39
N ILE A 200 5.32 -14.65 13.53
CA ILE A 200 4.20 -14.01 12.84
C ILE A 200 4.76 -13.22 11.66
N ARG A 201 4.23 -13.44 10.46
CA ARG A 201 4.58 -12.63 9.30
C ARG A 201 3.97 -11.24 9.41
N LEU A 202 4.74 -10.22 9.02
CA LEU A 202 4.31 -8.83 9.17
C LEU A 202 4.31 -8.09 7.84
N PHE A 203 3.16 -7.54 7.45
CA PHE A 203 3.04 -6.69 6.26
C PHE A 203 2.58 -5.29 6.62
N ASN A 204 3.18 -4.26 6.01
CA ASN A 204 2.67 -2.89 6.05
C ASN A 204 2.34 -2.35 4.65
N ASP A 205 1.12 -1.86 4.47
CA ASP A 205 0.74 -1.00 3.34
C ASP A 205 1.14 0.45 3.66
N ALA A 206 2.23 0.91 3.03
CA ALA A 206 2.78 2.26 3.18
C ALA A 206 2.29 3.23 2.09
N ALA A 207 1.09 3.02 1.53
CA ALA A 207 0.57 3.81 0.40
C ALA A 207 0.57 5.33 0.59
N TYR A 208 0.52 5.79 1.85
CA TYR A 208 0.44 7.20 2.21
C TYR A 208 1.74 7.76 2.79
N TYR A 209 2.83 6.99 2.82
CA TYR A 209 4.06 7.40 3.50
C TYR A 209 4.64 8.71 2.94
N VAL A 210 4.56 8.92 1.62
CA VAL A 210 4.95 10.16 0.93
C VAL A 210 4.08 11.38 1.28
N LEU A 211 3.03 11.23 2.09
CA LEU A 211 2.22 12.32 2.63
C LEU A 211 2.30 12.37 4.17
N SER A 212 3.36 11.81 4.75
CA SER A 212 3.71 11.99 6.16
C SER A 212 4.49 13.30 6.34
N TYR A 213 4.09 14.09 7.36
CA TYR A 213 4.66 15.41 7.65
C TYR A 213 5.33 15.49 9.02
N THR A 214 5.24 14.43 9.83
CA THR A 214 5.74 14.38 11.19
C THR A 214 7.10 13.68 11.25
N PRO A 215 8.06 14.18 12.07
CA PRO A 215 9.36 13.53 12.22
C PRO A 215 9.27 12.15 12.89
N ASP A 216 8.20 11.90 13.65
CA ASP A 216 7.99 10.62 14.36
C ASP A 216 7.50 9.49 13.44
N SER A 217 7.21 9.78 12.17
CA SER A 217 6.75 8.77 11.21
C SER A 217 7.91 7.88 10.80
N ALA A 218 7.76 6.58 10.98
CA ALA A 218 8.74 5.57 10.57
C ALA A 218 8.09 4.55 9.62
N THR A 219 8.89 3.96 8.73
CA THR A 219 8.46 2.80 7.93
C THR A 219 8.82 1.49 8.61
N LEU A 220 8.10 0.42 8.26
CA LEU A 220 8.45 -0.93 8.72
C LEU A 220 9.85 -1.31 8.25
N SER A 221 10.21 -0.97 7.01
CA SER A 221 11.53 -1.20 6.42
C SER A 221 12.68 -0.48 7.12
N GLU A 222 12.43 0.58 7.89
CA GLU A 222 13.46 1.22 8.71
C GLU A 222 13.78 0.46 10.00
N VAL A 223 12.86 -0.38 10.49
CA VAL A 223 12.92 -0.99 11.82
C VAL A 223 13.05 -2.51 11.76
N ALA A 224 12.26 -3.16 10.90
CA ALA A 224 12.19 -4.62 10.79
C ALA A 224 13.53 -5.32 10.48
N PRO A 225 14.48 -4.73 9.72
CA PRO A 225 15.79 -5.36 9.52
C PRO A 225 16.60 -5.60 10.81
N GLU A 226 16.28 -4.92 11.90
CA GLU A 226 16.90 -5.14 13.22
C GLU A 226 16.46 -6.48 13.86
N TYR A 227 15.52 -7.19 13.26
CA TYR A 227 14.97 -8.48 13.72
C TYR A 227 15.21 -9.57 12.66
N PRO A 228 16.38 -10.21 12.61
CA PRO A 228 16.77 -11.11 11.52
C PRO A 228 15.87 -12.34 11.31
N THR A 229 15.13 -12.75 12.33
CA THR A 229 14.18 -13.89 12.27
C THR A 229 12.77 -13.46 11.90
N LEU A 230 12.49 -12.16 11.76
CA LEU A 230 11.19 -11.66 11.37
C LEU A 230 11.01 -11.78 9.86
N SER A 231 9.97 -12.50 9.44
CA SER A 231 9.47 -12.46 8.08
C SER A 231 8.59 -11.22 7.89
N TRP A 232 9.03 -10.26 7.08
CA TRP A 232 8.31 -8.99 6.90
C TRP A 232 8.33 -8.46 5.48
N ALA A 233 7.34 -7.64 5.13
CA ALA A 233 7.32 -6.93 3.87
C ALA A 233 6.57 -5.60 3.99
N GLU A 234 6.96 -4.62 3.17
CA GLU A 234 6.32 -3.32 3.12
C GLU A 234 6.09 -2.91 1.66
N GLY A 235 4.87 -2.47 1.36
CA GLY A 235 4.45 -2.06 0.02
C GLY A 235 4.34 -0.55 -0.13
N PHE A 236 4.89 -0.03 -1.22
CA PHE A 236 4.86 1.39 -1.58
C PHE A 236 4.20 1.57 -2.96
N THR A 237 3.63 2.76 -3.20
CA THR A 237 2.90 3.06 -4.44
C THR A 237 3.23 4.43 -5.00
N ALA A 238 3.31 4.52 -6.32
CA ALA A 238 3.51 5.79 -7.01
C ALA A 238 2.24 6.65 -6.98
N ALA A 239 1.09 6.09 -6.60
CA ALA A 239 -0.21 6.75 -6.71
C ALA A 239 -0.29 8.10 -6.02
N LYS A 240 0.48 8.30 -4.94
CA LYS A 240 0.56 9.54 -4.15
C LYS A 240 1.89 10.27 -4.35
N LEU A 241 2.91 9.59 -4.88
CA LEU A 241 4.26 10.14 -5.08
C LEU A 241 4.25 11.16 -6.22
N ILE A 242 3.67 10.81 -7.37
CA ILE A 242 3.70 11.63 -8.59
C ILE A 242 2.48 12.54 -8.73
N GLY A 243 1.90 12.93 -7.61
CA GLY A 243 0.65 13.67 -7.59
C GLY A 243 -0.56 12.73 -7.69
N ASN A 244 -1.25 12.75 -8.84
CA ASN A 244 -2.32 11.80 -9.11
C ASN A 244 -1.88 10.62 -10.00
N GLY A 245 -1.25 9.61 -9.39
CA GLY A 245 -0.83 8.38 -10.08
C GLY A 245 -1.76 7.19 -9.86
N THR A 246 -2.99 7.38 -9.35
CA THR A 246 -3.88 6.28 -8.92
C THR A 246 -4.15 5.27 -10.04
N GLY A 247 -4.39 5.76 -11.26
CA GLY A 247 -4.64 4.93 -12.43
C GLY A 247 -3.38 4.38 -13.12
N TRP A 248 -2.17 4.68 -12.60
CA TRP A 248 -0.92 4.21 -13.23
C TRP A 248 -0.54 2.81 -12.77
N HIS A 249 -1.05 2.37 -11.60
CA HIS A 249 -0.81 1.04 -11.06
C HIS A 249 0.68 0.68 -10.97
N VAL A 250 1.49 1.59 -10.45
CA VAL A 250 2.94 1.39 -10.25
C VAL A 250 3.26 1.41 -8.76
N GLY A 251 4.09 0.47 -8.32
CA GLY A 251 4.61 0.39 -6.96
C GLY A 251 5.72 -0.65 -6.83
N ALA A 252 6.28 -0.75 -5.63
CA ALA A 252 7.26 -1.78 -5.29
C ALA A 252 7.10 -2.21 -3.84
N MET A 253 7.66 -3.37 -3.52
CA MET A 253 7.82 -3.87 -2.16
C MET A 253 9.29 -4.04 -1.83
N VAL A 254 9.58 -3.95 -0.54
CA VAL A 254 10.83 -4.37 0.11
C VAL A 254 10.47 -5.23 1.31
N GLY A 255 11.28 -6.23 1.62
CA GLY A 255 11.03 -7.10 2.76
C GLY A 255 12.14 -8.10 2.99
N SER A 256 11.93 -8.98 3.97
CA SER A 256 12.82 -10.10 4.22
C SER A 256 12.87 -11.04 2.99
N PRO A 257 14.03 -11.60 2.64
CA PRO A 257 14.18 -12.43 1.44
C PRO A 257 13.22 -13.63 1.38
N ASP A 258 12.90 -14.23 2.52
CA ASP A 258 11.97 -15.36 2.60
C ASP A 258 10.53 -14.94 2.23
N PHE A 259 10.02 -13.85 2.81
CA PHE A 259 8.63 -13.46 2.57
C PHE A 259 8.45 -12.86 1.18
N ILE A 260 9.40 -12.03 0.72
CA ILE A 260 9.40 -11.53 -0.67
C ILE A 260 9.55 -12.69 -1.67
N GLY A 261 10.35 -13.71 -1.35
CA GLY A 261 10.47 -14.94 -2.14
C GLY A 261 9.13 -15.65 -2.35
N ASP A 262 8.37 -15.87 -1.27
CA ASP A 262 7.05 -16.49 -1.36
C ASP A 262 6.05 -15.63 -2.17
N ILE A 263 6.08 -14.31 -1.97
CA ILE A 263 5.23 -13.39 -2.73
C ILE A 263 5.59 -13.43 -4.23
N LYS A 264 6.89 -13.50 -4.58
CA LYS A 264 7.36 -13.63 -5.97
C LYS A 264 6.82 -14.91 -6.64
N VAL A 265 6.76 -16.02 -5.91
CA VAL A 265 6.24 -17.31 -6.44
C VAL A 265 4.76 -17.20 -6.80
N VAL A 266 3.94 -16.65 -5.89
CA VAL A 266 2.49 -16.49 -6.13
C VAL A 266 2.22 -15.44 -7.21
N LYS A 267 2.86 -14.27 -7.08
CA LYS A 267 2.69 -13.16 -8.03
C LYS A 267 3.13 -13.52 -9.44
N GLY A 268 4.26 -14.23 -9.59
CA GLY A 268 4.77 -14.65 -10.90
C GLY A 268 3.82 -15.55 -11.70
N LYS A 269 2.82 -16.14 -11.04
CA LYS A 269 1.73 -16.93 -11.65
C LYS A 269 0.42 -16.15 -11.76
N THR A 270 0.35 -14.94 -11.20
CA THR A 270 -0.87 -14.13 -11.09
C THR A 270 -0.88 -12.99 -12.11
N ASP A 271 0.25 -12.30 -12.31
CA ASP A 271 0.35 -11.17 -13.23
C ASP A 271 1.66 -11.20 -14.04
N THR A 272 1.74 -10.32 -15.05
CA THR A 272 2.91 -10.15 -15.92
C THR A 272 3.67 -8.84 -15.63
N GLY A 273 3.52 -8.28 -14.43
CA GLY A 273 4.13 -7.02 -13.98
C GLY A 273 3.30 -5.77 -14.30
N PHE A 274 3.87 -4.60 -14.02
CA PHE A 274 3.26 -3.31 -14.35
C PHE A 274 3.47 -2.92 -15.82
N VAL A 275 2.84 -1.82 -16.24
CA VAL A 275 3.07 -1.20 -17.55
C VAL A 275 4.38 -0.41 -17.53
N ALA A 276 5.42 -0.90 -18.21
CA ALA A 276 6.78 -0.34 -18.15
C ALA A 276 6.87 1.16 -18.47
N PRO A 277 6.19 1.70 -19.51
CA PRO A 277 6.21 3.14 -19.76
C PRO A 277 5.70 3.99 -18.58
N MET A 278 4.71 3.51 -17.82
CA MET A 278 4.23 4.20 -16.63
C MET A 278 5.28 4.19 -15.52
N ALA A 279 5.99 3.08 -15.35
CA ALA A 279 7.10 2.98 -14.39
C ALA A 279 8.28 3.89 -14.78
N ALA A 280 8.61 3.99 -16.07
CA ALA A 280 9.62 4.93 -16.58
C ALA A 280 9.23 6.39 -16.28
N GLY A 281 7.96 6.75 -16.43
CA GLY A 281 7.46 8.06 -16.03
C GLY A 281 7.57 8.32 -14.53
N VAL A 282 7.26 7.32 -13.70
CA VAL A 282 7.43 7.40 -12.24
C VAL A 282 8.90 7.63 -11.86
N VAL A 283 9.82 6.89 -12.49
CA VAL A 283 11.26 7.04 -12.32
C VAL A 283 11.72 8.46 -12.63
N ALA A 284 11.35 8.99 -13.80
CA ALA A 284 11.73 10.35 -14.18
C ALA A 284 11.25 11.39 -13.15
N ALA A 285 10.05 11.21 -12.59
CA ALA A 285 9.54 12.12 -11.58
C ALA A 285 10.35 12.08 -10.27
N PHE A 286 10.63 10.89 -9.73
CA PHE A 286 11.37 10.81 -8.46
C PHE A 286 12.88 11.00 -8.63
N GLU A 287 13.46 10.88 -9.81
CA GLU A 287 14.88 11.15 -10.02
C GLU A 287 15.16 12.60 -10.43
N HIS A 288 14.18 13.27 -11.07
CA HIS A 288 14.44 14.56 -11.73
C HIS A 288 13.42 15.67 -11.40
N ASP A 289 12.29 15.38 -10.75
CA ASP A 289 11.24 16.36 -10.41
C ASP A 289 10.92 16.39 -8.91
N GLN A 290 11.97 16.43 -8.09
CA GLN A 290 11.86 16.57 -6.64
C GLN A 290 11.11 17.84 -6.23
N GLU A 291 11.24 18.93 -6.99
CA GLU A 291 10.49 20.16 -6.76
C GLU A 291 8.97 19.97 -7.02
N GLY A 292 8.59 19.26 -8.09
CA GLY A 292 7.20 18.90 -8.36
C GLY A 292 6.59 18.06 -7.24
N ILE A 293 7.33 17.05 -6.75
CA ILE A 293 6.91 16.23 -5.62
C ILE A 293 6.76 17.09 -4.35
N ALA A 294 7.72 17.98 -4.05
CA ALA A 294 7.69 18.86 -2.90
C ALA A 294 6.49 19.82 -2.93
N ARG A 295 6.21 20.44 -4.08
CA ARG A 295 5.04 21.32 -4.26
C ARG A 295 3.72 20.58 -4.05
N TYR A 296 3.63 19.36 -4.58
CA TYR A 296 2.44 18.52 -4.39
C TYR A 296 2.24 18.13 -2.92
N ARG A 297 3.31 17.77 -2.22
CA ARG A 297 3.28 17.49 -0.77
C ARG A 297 2.83 18.71 0.03
N GLU A 298 3.37 19.90 -0.27
CA GLU A 298 2.96 21.12 0.44
C GLU A 298 1.49 21.47 0.20
N MET A 299 1.00 21.31 -1.03
CA MET A 299 -0.42 21.48 -1.32
C MET A 299 -1.31 20.57 -0.45
N TYR A 300 -0.94 19.30 -0.23
CA TYR A 300 -1.70 18.43 0.67
C TYR A 300 -1.55 18.81 2.14
N ARG A 301 -0.38 19.32 2.55
CA ARG A 301 -0.16 19.82 3.91
C ARG A 301 -1.03 21.03 4.21
N GLU A 302 -1.10 21.99 3.30
CA GLU A 302 -1.97 23.18 3.41
C GLU A 302 -3.45 22.78 3.46
N ARG A 303 -3.88 21.85 2.59
CA ARG A 303 -5.26 21.34 2.59
C ARG A 303 -5.63 20.64 3.91
N LEU A 304 -4.71 19.81 4.43
CA LEU A 304 -4.90 19.13 5.71
C LEU A 304 -5.03 20.16 6.84
N LYS A 305 -4.13 21.14 6.90
CA LYS A 305 -4.15 22.22 7.89
C LYS A 305 -5.48 22.98 7.86
N LEU A 306 -5.88 23.46 6.68
CA LEU A 306 -7.13 24.20 6.49
C LEU A 306 -8.35 23.37 6.91
N PHE A 307 -8.41 22.10 6.48
CA PHE A 307 -9.54 21.24 6.81
C PHE A 307 -9.62 20.93 8.30
N ALA A 308 -8.48 20.68 8.95
CA ALA A 308 -8.42 20.49 10.40
C ALA A 308 -8.88 21.75 11.15
N GLU A 309 -8.40 22.94 10.78
CA GLU A 309 -8.82 24.22 11.36
C GLU A 309 -10.33 24.44 11.25
N ILE A 310 -10.92 24.15 10.08
CA ILE A 310 -12.37 24.24 9.86
C ILE A 310 -13.13 23.29 10.79
N LEU A 311 -12.69 22.03 10.93
CA LEU A 311 -13.38 21.04 11.76
C LEU A 311 -13.26 21.36 13.26
N THR A 312 -12.07 21.74 13.74
CA THR A 312 -11.86 22.06 15.16
C THR A 312 -12.42 23.41 15.56
N GLY A 313 -12.56 24.34 14.61
CA GLY A 313 -13.11 25.67 14.86
C GLY A 313 -14.64 25.70 14.99
N GLN A 314 -15.32 24.57 14.76
CA GLN A 314 -16.79 24.46 14.76
C GLN A 314 -17.37 23.72 15.99
N GLY A 315 -16.55 23.44 17.00
CA GLY A 315 -16.97 22.80 18.26
C GLY A 315 -16.52 21.35 18.36
#